data_AF-A0A8J6R3C9-F1
#
_entry.id   AF-A0A8J6R3C9-F1
#
_cell.length_a   1.000
_cell.length_b   1.000
_cell.length_c   1.000
_cell.angle_alpha   90.00
_cell.angle_beta   90.00
_cell.angle_gamma   90.00
#
_symmetry.space_group_name_H-M   'P 1'
#
loop_
_entity.id
_entity.type
_entity.pdbx_description
1 polymer ?
#
loop_
_entity_poly.entity_id
_entity_poly.type
_entity_poly.pdbx_seq_one_letter_code
_entity_poly.pdbx_strand_id
1 'polypeptide(L)'
;MSRSVDYRRQVAEFSDSLGGESGRQWFSLATQAVSHSHSALGAFYRRLQSRLGAPKAITATAHKIARLFYKLWSTGGIYADPGEDYYKQKYRERLVKHLKKTAQSLGFEVVPHSPRVESVS
;
A
#
# COMPACT_ATOMS: atom_id res chain seq x y z
N MET A 1 -16.43 -21.19 -0.80
CA MET A 1 -17.19 -19.99 -1.20
C MET A 1 -16.23 -18.81 -1.31
N SER A 2 -15.75 -18.55 -2.52
CA SER A 2 -14.72 -17.56 -2.83
C SER A 2 -15.33 -16.17 -2.98
N ARG A 3 -15.28 -15.34 -1.92
CA ARG A 3 -15.60 -13.91 -2.02
C ARG A 3 -14.34 -13.13 -2.40
N SER A 4 -13.78 -13.44 -3.56
CA SER A 4 -12.90 -12.51 -4.27
C SER A 4 -13.80 -11.51 -4.99
N VAL A 5 -14.45 -10.65 -4.20
CA VAL A 5 -15.27 -9.54 -4.67
C VAL A 5 -14.42 -8.73 -5.65
N ASP A 6 -15.01 -8.43 -6.80
CA ASP A 6 -14.48 -7.62 -7.87
C ASP A 6 -14.11 -6.21 -7.37
N TYR A 7 -12.94 -6.13 -6.76
CA TYR A 7 -12.49 -5.01 -5.95
C TYR A 7 -12.10 -3.80 -6.82
N ARG A 8 -11.76 -4.03 -8.10
CA ARG A 8 -11.56 -2.92 -9.06
C ARG A 8 -12.89 -2.23 -9.35
N ARG A 9 -13.99 -2.99 -9.40
CA ARG A 9 -15.33 -2.48 -9.64
C ARG A 9 -15.86 -1.70 -8.44
N GLN A 10 -15.69 -2.21 -7.22
CA GLN A 10 -16.08 -1.47 -6.01
C GLN A 10 -15.32 -0.14 -5.82
N VAL A 11 -14.07 -0.04 -6.26
CA VAL A 11 -13.30 1.21 -6.17
C VAL A 11 -13.75 2.23 -7.23
N ALA A 12 -14.15 1.76 -8.41
CA ALA A 12 -14.78 2.61 -9.43
C ALA A 12 -16.17 3.08 -8.98
N GLU A 13 -17.00 2.16 -8.48
CA GLU A 13 -18.35 2.43 -7.97
C GLU A 13 -18.32 3.36 -6.74
N PHE A 14 -17.33 3.23 -5.84
CA PHE A 14 -17.16 4.16 -4.71
C PHE A 14 -16.64 5.54 -5.15
N SER A 15 -15.83 5.59 -6.21
CA SER A 15 -15.36 6.84 -6.82
C SER A 15 -16.51 7.59 -7.52
N ASP A 16 -17.46 6.85 -8.08
CA ASP A 16 -18.64 7.37 -8.79
C ASP A 16 -19.81 7.66 -7.84
N SER A 17 -19.94 6.93 -6.72
CA SER A 17 -20.97 7.17 -5.69
C SER A 17 -20.66 8.38 -4.82
N LEU A 18 -19.40 8.81 -4.75
CA LEU A 18 -18.99 10.09 -4.15
C LEU A 18 -19.16 11.23 -5.16
N GLY A 19 -20.34 11.31 -5.77
CA GLY A 19 -20.80 12.45 -6.56
C GLY A 19 -20.95 13.67 -5.66
N GLY A 20 -19.86 14.44 -5.52
CA GLY A 20 -19.81 15.69 -4.79
C GLY A 20 -18.36 16.08 -4.55
N GLU A 21 -17.91 17.19 -5.12
CA GLU A 21 -16.50 17.63 -5.11
C GLU A 21 -15.87 17.67 -3.71
N SER A 22 -16.69 17.87 -2.67
CA SER A 22 -16.29 17.91 -1.26
C SER A 22 -15.58 16.64 -0.79
N GLY A 23 -16.07 15.44 -1.11
CA GLY A 23 -15.51 14.19 -0.58
C GLY A 23 -14.08 13.92 -1.05
N ARG A 24 -13.79 14.19 -2.33
CA ARG A 24 -12.45 14.06 -2.92
C ARG A 24 -11.47 15.07 -2.33
N GLN A 25 -11.95 16.28 -1.98
CA GLN A 25 -11.13 17.33 -1.39
C GLN A 25 -10.62 16.95 0.01
N TRP A 26 -11.48 16.40 0.87
CA TRP A 26 -11.06 15.94 2.21
C TRP A 26 -10.00 14.83 2.13
N PHE A 27 -10.20 13.85 1.24
CA PHE A 27 -9.20 12.81 1.04
C PHE A 27 -7.92 13.34 0.42
N SER A 28 -7.99 14.28 -0.52
CA SER A 28 -6.81 14.93 -1.09
C SER A 28 -6.01 15.68 -0.01
N LEU A 29 -6.68 16.45 0.85
CA LEU A 29 -6.06 17.19 1.96
C LEU A 29 -5.40 16.24 2.98
N ALA A 30 -6.11 15.19 3.40
CA ALA A 30 -5.56 14.18 4.30
C ALA A 30 -4.36 13.44 3.67
N THR A 31 -4.43 13.19 2.35
CA THR A 31 -3.34 12.53 1.63
C THR A 31 -2.13 13.45 1.47
N GLN A 32 -2.32 14.76 1.28
CA GLN A 32 -1.23 15.74 1.25
C GLN A 32 -0.50 15.82 2.60
N ALA A 33 -1.22 15.73 3.72
CA ALA A 33 -0.59 15.67 5.04
C ALA A 33 0.24 14.38 5.21
N VAL A 34 -0.26 13.25 4.70
CA VAL A 34 0.42 11.95 4.78
C VAL A 34 1.56 11.81 3.77
N SER A 35 1.49 12.46 2.60
CA SER A 35 2.47 12.32 1.51
C SER A 35 3.86 12.82 1.90
N HIS A 36 3.90 13.88 2.70
CA HIS A 36 5.13 14.52 3.19
C HIS A 36 5.66 13.88 4.48
N SER A 37 4.88 13.01 5.12
CA SER A 37 5.28 12.34 6.36
C SER A 37 6.23 11.18 6.08
N HIS A 38 7.23 10.98 6.97
CA HIS A 38 8.10 9.80 6.99
C HIS A 38 7.44 8.57 7.65
N SER A 39 6.14 8.42 7.40
CA SER A 39 5.33 7.36 7.97
C SER A 39 5.25 6.15 7.04
N ALA A 40 4.88 4.98 7.60
CA ALA A 40 4.57 3.79 6.81
C ALA A 40 3.45 4.05 5.77
N LEU A 41 2.53 4.98 6.08
CA LEU A 41 1.45 5.39 5.19
C LEU A 41 1.93 6.36 4.09
N GLY A 42 2.81 7.30 4.41
CA GLY A 42 3.42 8.19 3.41
C GLY A 42 4.23 7.43 2.37
N ALA A 43 5.05 6.46 2.83
CA ALA A 43 5.79 5.57 1.94
C ALA A 43 4.88 4.72 1.04
N PHE A 44 3.72 4.29 1.56
CA PHE A 44 2.71 3.59 0.78
C PHE A 44 2.09 4.49 -0.30
N TYR A 45 1.73 5.73 0.04
CA TYR A 45 1.16 6.68 -0.91
C TYR A 45 2.14 7.01 -2.05
N ARG A 46 3.38 7.41 -1.74
CA ARG A 46 4.39 7.79 -2.75
C ARG A 46 4.64 6.67 -3.76
N ARG A 47 4.74 5.43 -3.28
CA ARG A 47 4.88 4.25 -4.15
C ARG A 47 3.66 4.03 -5.05
N LEU A 48 2.47 4.24 -4.52
CA LEU A 48 1.25 3.99 -5.28
C LEU A 48 1.00 5.10 -6.31
N GLN A 49 1.35 6.34 -5.97
CA GLN A 49 1.33 7.49 -6.86
C GLN A 49 2.27 7.26 -8.05
N SER A 50 3.52 6.83 -7.82
CA SER A 50 4.47 6.58 -8.91
C SER A 50 4.05 5.44 -9.85
N ARG A 51 3.23 4.49 -9.37
CA ARG A 51 2.80 3.34 -10.16
C ARG A 51 1.46 3.51 -10.86
N LEU A 52 0.49 4.19 -10.23
CA LEU A 52 -0.92 4.21 -10.67
C LEU A 52 -1.47 5.63 -10.89
N GLY A 53 -0.72 6.67 -10.54
CA GLY A 53 -1.16 8.06 -10.56
C GLY A 53 -1.85 8.51 -9.27
N ALA A 54 -1.92 9.83 -9.07
CA ALA A 54 -2.40 10.46 -7.85
C ALA A 54 -3.85 10.10 -7.46
N PRO A 55 -4.85 10.09 -8.37
CA PRO A 55 -6.23 9.81 -7.99
C PRO A 55 -6.42 8.42 -7.38
N LYS A 56 -5.82 7.40 -7.99
CA LYS A 56 -5.86 6.01 -7.50
C LYS A 56 -5.08 5.83 -6.20
N ALA A 57 -3.99 6.59 -6.04
CA ALA A 57 -3.19 6.55 -4.82
C ALA A 57 -3.93 7.14 -3.62
N ILE A 58 -4.67 8.24 -3.82
CA ILE A 58 -5.52 8.87 -2.79
C ILE A 58 -6.58 7.87 -2.29
N THR A 59 -7.38 7.29 -3.19
CA THR A 59 -8.47 6.37 -2.80
C THR A 59 -7.96 5.13 -2.07
N ALA A 60 -6.87 4.54 -2.55
CA ALA A 60 -6.27 3.37 -1.90
C ALA A 60 -5.65 3.71 -0.53
N THR A 61 -5.09 4.91 -0.38
CA THR A 61 -4.55 5.38 0.91
C THR A 61 -5.68 5.65 1.90
N ALA A 62 -6.75 6.33 1.47
CA ALA A 62 -7.96 6.54 2.25
C ALA A 62 -8.57 5.21 2.73
N HIS A 63 -8.69 4.22 1.84
CA HIS A 63 -9.19 2.90 2.21
C HIS A 63 -8.30 2.22 3.27
N LYS A 64 -6.99 2.36 3.15
CA LYS A 64 -6.05 1.79 4.12
C LYS A 64 -6.15 2.46 5.50
N ILE A 65 -6.36 3.78 5.53
CA ILE A 65 -6.64 4.53 6.75
C ILE A 65 -7.96 4.07 7.37
N ALA A 66 -9.03 3.96 6.57
CA ALA A 66 -10.34 3.49 7.05
C ALA A 66 -10.25 2.08 7.69
N ARG A 67 -9.48 1.17 7.09
CA ARG A 67 -9.24 -0.17 7.67
C ARG A 67 -8.43 -0.13 8.96
N LEU A 68 -7.43 0.74 9.05
CA LEU A 68 -6.68 0.93 10.28
C LEU A 68 -7.61 1.47 11.37
N PHE A 69 -8.38 2.51 11.07
CA PHE A 69 -9.35 3.10 11.99
C PHE A 69 -10.36 2.06 12.50
N TYR A 70 -10.98 1.29 11.60
CA TYR A 70 -11.90 0.22 11.98
C TYR A 70 -11.25 -0.83 12.88
N LYS A 71 -10.01 -1.22 12.58
CA LYS A 71 -9.26 -2.18 13.41
C LYS A 71 -8.95 -1.61 14.79
N LEU A 72 -8.52 -0.35 14.86
CA LEU A 72 -8.21 0.31 16.13
C LEU A 72 -9.47 0.45 16.98
N TRP A 73 -10.57 0.86 16.38
CA TRP A 73 -11.87 0.96 17.03
C TRP A 73 -12.36 -0.39 17.55
N SER A 74 -12.29 -1.43 16.72
CA SER A 74 -12.79 -2.76 17.07
C SER A 74 -11.90 -3.51 18.07
N THR A 75 -10.60 -3.22 18.13
CA THR A 75 -9.64 -3.92 19.01
C THR A 75 -9.19 -3.06 20.21
N GLY A 76 -9.58 -1.77 20.26
CA GLY A 76 -9.19 -0.84 21.32
C GLY A 76 -7.70 -0.50 21.36
N GLY A 77 -6.94 -0.83 20.31
CA GLY A 77 -5.48 -0.65 20.26
C GLY A 77 -5.06 0.76 19.83
N ILE A 78 -3.86 1.17 20.22
CA ILE A 78 -3.21 2.41 19.74
C ILE A 78 -2.41 2.08 18.47
N TYR A 79 -2.52 2.95 17.44
CA TYR A 79 -1.67 2.83 16.26
C TYR A 79 -0.34 3.52 16.51
N ALA A 80 0.69 2.70 16.76
CA ALA A 80 2.07 3.15 16.67
C ALA A 80 2.53 3.01 15.21
N ASP A 81 2.94 4.10 14.59
CA ASP A 81 3.52 4.06 13.25
C ASP A 81 4.91 3.39 13.31
N PRO A 82 5.10 2.24 12.67
CA PRO A 82 6.38 1.55 12.69
C PRO A 82 7.44 2.21 11.78
N GLY A 83 7.07 3.27 11.06
CA GLY A 83 7.97 4.06 10.22
C GLY A 83 8.13 3.54 8.79
N GLU A 84 8.79 4.35 7.97
CA GLU A 84 9.00 4.09 6.54
C GLU A 84 9.85 2.84 6.27
N ASP A 85 10.91 2.62 7.05
CA ASP A 85 11.84 1.50 6.82
C ASP A 85 11.20 0.15 7.13
N TYR A 86 10.39 0.08 8.18
CA TYR A 86 9.59 -1.11 8.48
C TYR A 86 8.64 -1.44 7.32
N TYR A 87 7.98 -0.43 6.75
CA TYR A 87 7.13 -0.63 5.58
C TYR A 87 7.92 -1.16 4.38
N LYS A 88 9.08 -0.56 4.07
CA LYS A 88 9.95 -1.00 2.96
C LYS A 88 10.38 -2.46 3.13
N GLN A 89 10.81 -2.84 4.33
CA GLN A 89 11.24 -4.20 4.62
C GLN A 89 10.09 -5.20 4.46
N LYS A 90 8.93 -4.93 5.06
CA LYS A 90 7.74 -5.80 4.91
C LYS A 90 7.25 -5.88 3.48
N TYR A 91 7.37 -4.80 2.72
CA TYR A 91 7.03 -4.81 1.31
C TYR A 91 8.00 -5.68 0.50
N ARG A 92 9.31 -5.56 0.72
CA ARG A 92 10.33 -6.42 0.12
C ARG A 92 10.09 -7.89 0.43
N GLU A 93 9.80 -8.24 1.69
CA GLU A 93 9.45 -9.61 2.09
C GLU A 93 8.26 -10.16 1.28
N ARG A 94 7.21 -9.35 1.08
CA ARG A 94 6.03 -9.75 0.30
C ARG A 94 6.37 -9.97 -1.17
N LEU A 95 7.20 -9.11 -1.76
CA LEU A 95 7.67 -9.26 -3.12
C LEU A 95 8.46 -10.56 -3.31
N VAL A 96 9.43 -10.83 -2.43
CA VAL A 96 10.24 -12.05 -2.49
C VAL A 96 9.36 -13.28 -2.34
N LYS A 97 8.40 -13.27 -1.41
CA LYS A 97 7.43 -14.38 -1.26
C LYS A 97 6.59 -14.58 -2.52
N HIS A 98 6.12 -13.51 -3.14
CA HIS A 98 5.37 -13.60 -4.39
C HIS A 98 6.24 -14.16 -5.52
N LEU A 99 7.46 -13.65 -5.69
CA LEU A 99 8.42 -14.14 -6.69
C LEU A 99 8.72 -15.63 -6.52
N LYS A 100 8.99 -16.07 -5.28
CA LYS A 100 9.21 -17.49 -4.98
C LYS A 100 8.01 -18.34 -5.37
N LYS A 101 6.79 -17.91 -5.04
CA LYS A 101 5.56 -18.62 -5.41
C LYS A 101 5.36 -18.69 -6.93
N THR A 102 5.58 -17.58 -7.63
CA THR A 102 5.44 -17.53 -9.09
C THR A 102 6.48 -18.41 -9.78
N ALA A 103 7.73 -18.39 -9.32
CA ALA A 103 8.78 -19.26 -9.85
C ALA A 103 8.46 -20.74 -9.62
N GLN A 104 8.03 -21.11 -8.41
CA GLN A 104 7.61 -22.48 -8.09
C GLN A 104 6.49 -22.96 -9.01
N SER A 105 5.48 -22.12 -9.30
CA SER A 105 4.41 -22.48 -10.23
C SER A 105 4.86 -22.69 -11.66
N LEU A 106 6.03 -22.17 -12.03
CA LEU A 106 6.63 -22.30 -13.35
C LEU A 106 7.77 -23.33 -13.39
N GLY A 107 8.02 -24.06 -12.29
CA GLY A 107 9.12 -25.03 -12.19
C GLY A 107 10.51 -24.41 -12.00
N PHE A 108 10.60 -23.13 -11.65
CA PHE A 108 11.84 -22.43 -11.39
C PHE A 108 12.07 -22.21 -9.89
N GLU A 109 13.35 -22.13 -9.49
CA GLU A 109 13.75 -21.79 -8.12
C GLU A 109 14.41 -20.40 -8.07
N VAL A 110 13.98 -19.55 -7.13
CA VAL A 110 14.56 -18.21 -6.92
C VAL A 110 15.70 -18.31 -5.92
N VAL A 111 16.93 -18.28 -6.43
CA VAL A 111 18.15 -18.22 -5.62
C VAL A 111 18.51 -16.75 -5.37
N PRO A 112 18.66 -16.31 -4.10
CA PRO A 112 19.09 -14.95 -3.80
C PRO A 112 20.55 -14.75 -4.25
N HIS A 113 20.76 -13.83 -5.18
CA HIS A 113 22.11 -13.40 -5.53
C HIS A 113 22.56 -12.31 -4.54
N SER A 114 23.59 -12.59 -3.75
CA SER A 114 24.21 -11.57 -2.91
C SER A 114 25.04 -10.66 -3.82
N PRO A 115 24.76 -9.34 -3.89
CA PRO A 115 25.63 -8.44 -4.63
C PRO A 115 27.00 -8.45 -3.94
N ARG A 116 28.03 -8.86 -4.68
CA ARG A 116 29.42 -8.69 -4.27
C ARG A 116 29.64 -7.18 -4.13
N VAL A 117 29.79 -6.70 -2.90
CA VAL A 117 30.12 -5.31 -2.62
C VAL A 117 31.53 -5.11 -3.18
N GLU A 118 31.64 -4.52 -4.36
CA GLU A 118 32.90 -4.02 -4.88
C GLU A 118 33.31 -2.85 -3.99
N SER A 119 34.16 -3.16 -3.01
CA SER A 119 34.93 -2.18 -2.25
C SER A 119 35.91 -1.52 -3.23
N VAL A 120 35.46 -0.45 -3.88
CA VAL A 120 36.38 0.45 -4.61
C VAL A 120 37.20 1.18 -3.54
N SER A 121 38.50 0.89 -3.53
CA SER A 121 39.54 1.62 -2.79
C SER A 121 39.85 2.95 -3.44
#